data_AF-A0A0E2Q677-F1
#
_entry.id   AF-A0A0E2Q677-F1
#
_cell.length_a   1.000
_cell.length_b   1.000
_cell.length_c   1.000
_cell.angle_alpha   90.00
_cell.angle_beta   90.00
_cell.angle_gamma   90.00
#
_symmetry.space_group_name_H-M   'P 1'
#
loop_
_entity.id
_entity.type
_entity.pdbx_description
1 polymer ?
#
loop_
_entity_poly.entity_id
_entity_poly.type
_entity_poly.pdbx_seq_one_letter_code
_entity_poly.pdbx_strand_id
1 'polypeptide(L)'
;MWYAKKQVAGTADENLPILSAAAPFKAGNRGDASYYTDIPAGPLAIKNVVDLYLYDNVTALLKVTGAQIKEWLEMSAGQFNQIDPNSKEPQQLINSSYPSYNYDVIDGLTYKFDLTQPNKYDRKGKLVNQDVSRVRDLAYQGQPIDLNQTFLVVTNNYRATGNFPGVKDAAEKRLLNLENRQAIIDYIVSEKTINPSADGNWSFLPNIANADIRFASSDNAHAHLANQDAISYVGPSTQAGFAEYRLIVKEKANQVEDTANKESEKLSKGAETVDQTKRVTPKVIEGSSLVKPATAIQLSNSQVIILPQAQIQETQVSSSAETLPNTGSDESVSETLAGLVLVTLAGFFGIKKYKKIKQEKKPMSGLFCSSFTVG
;
A
#
# COMPACT_ATOMS: atom_id res chain seq x y z
N MET A 1 5.11 6.19 -11.25
CA MET A 1 6.28 7.03 -11.64
C MET A 1 6.26 7.55 -13.08
N TRP A 2 5.98 6.72 -14.10
CA TRP A 2 5.91 7.13 -15.52
C TRP A 2 5.08 8.41 -15.76
N TYR A 3 3.88 8.47 -15.18
CA TYR A 3 2.99 9.63 -15.31
C TYR A 3 3.57 10.88 -14.63
N ALA A 4 4.08 10.73 -13.39
CA ALA A 4 4.63 11.85 -12.62
C ALA A 4 5.81 12.53 -13.34
N LYS A 5 6.70 11.76 -13.98
CA LYS A 5 7.81 12.31 -14.79
C LYS A 5 7.32 13.29 -15.86
N LYS A 6 6.21 12.96 -16.54
CA LYS A 6 5.61 13.83 -17.56
C LYS A 6 5.03 15.11 -16.96
N GLN A 7 4.50 15.04 -15.74
CA GLN A 7 3.88 16.18 -15.06
C GLN A 7 4.89 17.20 -14.51
N VAL A 8 6.14 16.78 -14.28
CA VAL A 8 7.19 17.66 -13.76
C VAL A 8 8.23 18.08 -14.79
N ALA A 9 8.18 17.54 -16.01
CA ALA A 9 9.07 17.94 -17.09
C ALA A 9 8.97 19.45 -17.39
N GLY A 10 10.10 20.14 -17.49
CA GLY A 10 10.18 21.59 -17.68
C GLY A 10 9.83 22.43 -16.45
N THR A 11 9.57 21.82 -15.30
CA THR A 11 9.31 22.53 -14.03
C THR A 11 10.55 22.58 -13.16
N ALA A 12 10.53 23.40 -12.09
CA ALA A 12 11.61 23.43 -11.10
C ALA A 12 11.83 22.07 -10.39
N ASP A 13 10.83 21.18 -10.43
CA ASP A 13 10.84 19.89 -9.76
C ASP A 13 11.34 18.74 -10.67
N GLU A 14 11.67 19.01 -11.94
CA GLU A 14 12.02 17.99 -12.94
C GLU A 14 13.17 17.06 -12.51
N ASN A 15 14.14 17.61 -11.79
CA ASN A 15 15.35 16.89 -11.38
C ASN A 15 15.24 16.28 -9.97
N LEU A 16 14.10 16.41 -9.29
CA LEU A 16 13.92 15.77 -7.99
C LEU A 16 13.77 14.25 -8.16
N PRO A 17 14.34 13.44 -7.25
CA PRO A 17 14.05 12.02 -7.18
C PRO A 17 12.55 11.75 -7.10
N ILE A 18 12.05 10.85 -7.95
CA ILE A 18 10.63 10.45 -7.95
C ILE A 18 10.54 9.03 -7.43
N LEU A 19 9.65 8.82 -6.45
CA LEU A 19 9.28 7.55 -5.85
C LEU A 19 7.79 7.27 -6.10
N SER A 20 7.36 6.02 -5.92
CA SER A 20 5.94 5.64 -5.99
C SER A 20 5.48 5.07 -4.65
N ALA A 21 4.33 5.47 -4.13
CA ALA A 21 3.74 4.85 -2.94
C ALA A 21 2.33 4.32 -3.24
N ALA A 22 2.11 3.03 -2.99
CA ALA A 22 0.82 2.37 -3.21
C ALA A 22 0.57 1.24 -2.19
N ALA A 23 -0.70 1.02 -1.86
CA ALA A 23 -1.16 -0.06 -1.00
C ALA A 23 -1.82 -1.20 -1.80
N PRO A 24 -1.77 -2.45 -1.31
CA PRO A 24 -2.59 -3.53 -1.83
C PRO A 24 -4.04 -3.39 -1.33
N PHE A 25 -4.98 -3.19 -2.25
CA PHE A 25 -6.39 -2.99 -1.89
C PHE A 25 -7.16 -4.31 -1.72
N LYS A 26 -6.84 -5.32 -2.54
CA LYS A 26 -7.36 -6.69 -2.45
C LYS A 26 -6.32 -7.60 -1.84
N ALA A 27 -6.41 -7.79 -0.52
CA ALA A 27 -5.44 -8.56 0.27
C ALA A 27 -6.13 -9.59 1.20
N GLY A 28 -7.26 -10.16 0.78
CA GLY A 28 -8.09 -11.07 1.59
C GLY A 28 -8.77 -10.40 2.78
N ASN A 29 -8.77 -9.06 2.81
CA ASN A 29 -9.47 -8.29 3.83
C ASN A 29 -10.99 -8.60 3.75
N ARG A 30 -11.72 -8.35 4.85
CA ARG A 30 -13.14 -8.74 5.04
C ARG A 30 -13.38 -10.24 5.19
N GLY A 31 -12.32 -11.05 5.23
CA GLY A 31 -12.43 -12.49 5.43
C GLY A 31 -12.95 -13.24 4.20
N ASP A 32 -12.71 -12.68 3.02
CA ASP A 32 -13.06 -13.29 1.73
C ASP A 32 -11.77 -13.74 1.02
N ALA A 33 -11.61 -15.06 0.89
CA ALA A 33 -10.44 -15.67 0.26
C ALA A 33 -10.35 -15.43 -1.25
N SER A 34 -11.42 -14.96 -1.89
CA SER A 34 -11.42 -14.54 -3.30
C SER A 34 -11.02 -13.06 -3.47
N TYR A 35 -10.88 -12.32 -2.37
CA TYR A 35 -10.60 -10.89 -2.38
C TYR A 35 -9.09 -10.59 -2.49
N TYR A 36 -8.45 -11.21 -3.47
CA TYR A 36 -7.07 -10.96 -3.90
C TYR A 36 -7.04 -10.57 -5.37
N THR A 37 -6.01 -9.83 -5.77
CA THR A 37 -5.75 -9.58 -7.20
C THR A 37 -4.92 -10.73 -7.76
N ASP A 38 -5.47 -11.45 -8.73
CA ASP A 38 -4.78 -12.53 -9.45
C ASP A 38 -5.05 -12.36 -10.95
N ILE A 39 -4.00 -11.96 -11.69
CA ILE A 39 -4.09 -11.67 -13.11
C ILE A 39 -3.20 -12.66 -13.85
N PRO A 40 -3.78 -13.62 -14.60
CA PRO A 40 -2.99 -14.58 -15.35
C PRO A 40 -2.23 -13.90 -16.48
N ALA A 41 -1.09 -14.49 -16.86
CA ALA A 41 -0.36 -14.07 -18.04
C ALA A 41 -1.25 -14.17 -19.30
N GLY A 42 -1.19 -13.16 -20.17
CA GLY A 42 -1.97 -13.10 -21.40
C GLY A 42 -2.52 -11.71 -21.70
N PRO A 43 -3.52 -11.62 -22.59
CA PRO A 43 -4.17 -10.36 -22.92
C PRO A 43 -4.79 -9.69 -21.69
N LEU A 44 -4.52 -8.40 -21.51
CA LEU A 44 -5.10 -7.59 -20.44
C LEU A 44 -6.41 -6.95 -20.91
N ALA A 45 -7.44 -7.05 -20.09
CA ALA A 45 -8.72 -6.37 -20.25
C ALA A 45 -8.88 -5.28 -19.18
N ILE A 46 -9.81 -4.34 -19.41
CA ILE A 46 -10.10 -3.24 -18.47
C ILE A 46 -10.42 -3.77 -17.06
N LYS A 47 -11.14 -4.90 -16.96
CA LYS A 47 -11.45 -5.57 -15.69
C LYS A 47 -10.20 -5.91 -14.86
N ASN A 48 -9.07 -6.23 -15.50
CA ASN A 48 -7.82 -6.52 -14.80
C ASN A 48 -7.25 -5.28 -14.12
N VAL A 49 -7.36 -4.10 -14.77
CA VAL A 49 -6.90 -2.84 -14.17
C VAL A 49 -7.82 -2.38 -13.03
N VAL A 50 -9.13 -2.62 -13.15
CA VAL A 50 -10.07 -2.38 -12.05
C VAL A 50 -9.76 -3.28 -10.85
N ASP A 51 -9.32 -4.52 -11.10
CA ASP A 51 -8.92 -5.45 -10.04
C ASP A 51 -7.62 -5.02 -9.33
N LEU A 52 -6.70 -4.35 -10.04
CA LEU A 52 -5.48 -3.77 -9.47
C LEU A 52 -5.76 -2.53 -8.61
N TYR A 53 -6.65 -1.65 -9.07
CA TYR A 53 -6.96 -0.39 -8.40
C TYR A 53 -8.47 -0.17 -8.34
N LEU A 54 -9.08 -0.49 -7.21
CA LEU A 54 -10.54 -0.53 -7.09
C LEU A 54 -11.20 0.82 -6.86
N TYR A 55 -10.45 1.80 -6.35
CA TYR A 55 -10.97 3.13 -6.00
C TYR A 55 -10.86 4.12 -7.17
N ASP A 56 -11.78 5.05 -7.25
CA ASP A 56 -11.82 6.19 -8.18
C ASP A 56 -10.87 7.33 -7.78
N ASN A 57 -9.80 7.00 -7.05
CA ASN A 57 -8.85 7.99 -6.59
C ASN A 57 -8.07 8.60 -7.75
N VAL A 58 -7.82 9.90 -7.69
CA VAL A 58 -6.92 10.58 -8.61
C VAL A 58 -5.48 10.53 -8.11
N THR A 59 -4.55 10.60 -9.04
CA THR A 59 -3.12 10.68 -8.79
C THR A 59 -2.77 11.97 -8.06
N ALA A 60 -1.84 11.89 -7.13
CA ALA A 60 -1.31 13.01 -6.37
C ALA A 60 0.22 12.96 -6.36
N LEU A 61 0.85 14.12 -6.31
CA LEU A 61 2.30 14.29 -6.16
C LEU A 61 2.58 15.00 -4.85
N LEU A 62 3.44 14.42 -4.03
CA LEU A 62 3.83 14.95 -2.72
C LEU A 62 5.30 15.33 -2.75
N LYS A 63 5.64 16.52 -2.23
CA LYS A 63 7.01 16.93 -1.99
C LYS A 63 7.35 16.68 -0.52
N VAL A 64 8.19 15.69 -0.27
CA VAL A 64 8.51 15.19 1.09
C VAL A 64 10.01 15.03 1.30
N THR A 65 10.44 15.07 2.57
CA THR A 65 11.84 14.80 2.94
C THR A 65 12.11 13.32 3.20
N GLY A 66 13.38 12.92 3.23
CA GLY A 66 13.78 11.57 3.67
C GLY A 66 13.27 11.21 5.07
N ALA A 67 13.24 12.17 6.00
CA ALA A 67 12.64 11.99 7.33
C ALA A 67 11.14 11.66 7.25
N GLN A 68 10.42 12.37 6.40
CA GLN A 68 8.98 12.16 6.18
C GLN A 68 8.69 10.79 5.54
N ILE A 69 9.50 10.38 4.56
CA ILE A 69 9.46 9.03 3.98
C ILE A 69 9.64 7.96 5.05
N LYS A 70 10.62 8.15 5.95
CA LYS A 70 10.85 7.21 7.04
C LYS A 70 9.62 7.06 7.92
N GLU A 71 9.01 8.16 8.36
CA GLU A 71 7.79 8.11 9.19
C GLU A 71 6.57 7.52 8.45
N TRP A 72 6.49 7.69 7.12
CA TRP A 72 5.48 7.03 6.28
C TRP A 72 5.64 5.50 6.35
N LEU A 73 6.87 5.01 6.17
CA LEU A 73 7.17 3.58 6.25
C LEU A 73 6.96 3.04 7.67
N GLU A 74 7.24 3.80 8.72
CA GLU A 74 6.93 3.43 10.12
C GLU A 74 5.42 3.25 10.35
N MET A 75 4.59 4.11 9.78
CA MET A 75 3.13 3.93 9.84
C MET A 75 2.70 2.69 9.08
N SER A 76 3.26 2.47 7.87
CA SER A 76 2.93 1.32 7.02
C SER A 76 3.33 -0.01 7.69
N ALA A 77 4.41 -0.02 8.49
CA ALA A 77 4.86 -1.18 9.26
C ALA A 77 3.80 -1.71 10.28
N GLY A 78 2.76 -0.91 10.56
CA GLY A 78 1.61 -1.32 11.38
C GLY A 78 0.85 -2.54 10.86
N GLN A 79 1.03 -2.89 9.59
CA GLN A 79 0.49 -4.11 8.96
C GLN A 79 1.02 -5.40 9.61
N PHE A 80 2.19 -5.35 10.25
CA PHE A 80 2.84 -6.52 10.83
C PHE A 80 2.71 -6.54 12.35
N ASN A 81 2.48 -7.72 12.93
CA ASN A 81 2.59 -7.91 14.37
C ASN A 81 4.06 -7.84 14.81
N GLN A 82 4.28 -7.60 16.10
CA GLN A 82 5.61 -7.78 16.70
C GLN A 82 5.92 -9.28 16.81
N ILE A 83 7.15 -9.66 16.49
CA ILE A 83 7.62 -11.05 16.54
C ILE A 83 8.65 -11.17 17.66
N ASP A 84 8.43 -12.10 18.59
CA ASP A 84 9.42 -12.52 19.58
C ASP A 84 10.33 -13.59 18.96
N PRO A 85 11.62 -13.29 18.73
CA PRO A 85 12.55 -14.25 18.12
C PRO A 85 12.90 -15.43 19.05
N ASN A 86 12.60 -15.34 20.35
CA ASN A 86 12.90 -16.38 21.33
C ASN A 86 11.75 -17.37 21.52
N SER A 87 10.53 -17.00 21.10
CA SER A 87 9.37 -17.89 21.18
C SER A 87 9.48 -19.04 20.18
N LYS A 88 9.06 -20.24 20.62
CA LYS A 88 8.91 -21.42 19.75
C LYS A 88 7.48 -21.63 19.28
N GLU A 89 6.54 -20.86 19.82
CA GLU A 89 5.15 -20.93 19.41
C GLU A 89 4.94 -20.24 18.05
N PRO A 90 3.96 -20.69 17.25
CA PRO A 90 3.55 -20.01 16.04
C PRO A 90 3.14 -18.55 16.30
N GLN A 91 3.64 -17.63 15.48
CA GLN A 91 3.35 -16.20 15.57
C GLN A 91 2.77 -15.69 14.25
N GLN A 92 1.62 -15.02 14.33
CA GLN A 92 0.96 -14.45 13.16
C GLN A 92 1.69 -13.20 12.68
N LEU A 93 2.14 -13.19 11.43
CA LEU A 93 2.82 -12.06 10.81
C LEU A 93 1.88 -10.87 10.60
N ILE A 94 0.68 -11.14 10.07
CA ILE A 94 -0.24 -10.11 9.61
C ILE A 94 -1.14 -9.64 10.76
N ASN A 95 -1.12 -8.34 11.02
CA ASN A 95 -2.07 -7.69 11.90
C ASN A 95 -3.41 -7.51 11.19
N SER A 96 -4.33 -8.46 11.38
CA SER A 96 -5.66 -8.46 10.72
C SER A 96 -6.55 -7.28 11.12
N SER A 97 -6.23 -6.57 12.19
CA SER A 97 -6.94 -5.33 12.59
C SER A 97 -6.45 -4.09 11.86
N TYR A 98 -5.30 -4.16 11.20
CA TYR A 98 -4.72 -3.06 10.44
C TYR A 98 -5.29 -3.02 9.02
N PRO A 99 -5.89 -1.90 8.59
CA PRO A 99 -6.46 -1.82 7.24
C PRO A 99 -5.38 -1.87 6.16
N SER A 100 -5.50 -2.78 5.19
CA SER A 100 -4.47 -2.98 4.15
C SER A 100 -4.24 -1.74 3.28
N TYR A 101 -5.24 -0.88 3.10
CA TYR A 101 -5.09 0.41 2.39
C TYR A 101 -4.19 1.42 3.13
N ASN A 102 -3.75 1.12 4.34
CA ASN A 102 -2.75 1.91 5.09
C ASN A 102 -1.36 1.28 5.07
N TYR A 103 -1.19 0.12 4.43
CA TYR A 103 0.11 -0.50 4.19
C TYR A 103 0.62 -0.04 2.82
N ASP A 104 1.35 1.07 2.77
CA ASP A 104 1.99 1.51 1.53
C ASP A 104 3.37 0.85 1.37
N VAL A 105 3.65 0.38 0.15
CA VAL A 105 5.00 0.04 -0.31
C VAL A 105 5.53 1.24 -1.09
N ILE A 106 6.77 1.66 -0.81
CA ILE A 106 7.43 2.75 -1.53
C ILE A 106 8.48 2.20 -2.48
N ASP A 107 8.18 2.29 -3.78
CA ASP A 107 9.07 1.88 -4.87
C ASP A 107 10.12 2.97 -5.18
N GLY A 108 11.33 2.53 -5.54
CA GLY A 108 12.53 3.37 -5.73
C GLY A 108 13.42 3.51 -4.49
N LEU A 109 13.07 2.88 -3.38
CA LEU A 109 13.85 2.81 -2.15
C LEU A 109 14.10 1.36 -1.74
N THR A 110 15.22 1.09 -1.09
CA THR A 110 15.41 -0.18 -0.37
C THR A 110 15.34 0.01 1.12
N TYR A 111 14.71 -0.92 1.84
CA TYR A 111 14.58 -0.84 3.30
C TYR A 111 14.28 -2.19 3.93
N LYS A 112 14.48 -2.29 5.24
CA LYS A 112 14.12 -3.48 6.02
C LYS A 112 13.20 -3.12 7.18
N PHE A 113 12.36 -4.07 7.58
CA PHE A 113 11.57 -3.96 8.80
C PHE A 113 12.13 -4.86 9.91
N ASP A 114 12.40 -4.28 11.07
CA ASP A 114 12.71 -4.99 12.31
C ASP A 114 11.42 -5.29 13.10
N LEU A 115 10.87 -6.49 12.90
CA LEU A 115 9.62 -6.87 13.56
C LEU A 115 9.77 -7.23 15.04
N THR A 116 11.00 -7.25 15.58
CA THR A 116 11.20 -7.43 17.03
C THR A 116 10.78 -6.20 17.84
N GLN A 117 10.66 -5.06 17.17
CA GLN A 117 10.25 -3.79 17.77
C GLN A 117 8.72 -3.63 17.74
N PRO A 118 8.11 -2.95 18.72
CA PRO A 118 6.69 -2.60 18.64
C PRO A 118 6.43 -1.57 17.53
N ASN A 119 5.16 -1.36 17.18
CA ASN A 119 4.79 -0.34 16.18
C ASN A 119 5.00 1.08 16.72
N LYS A 120 5.58 1.98 15.92
CA LYS A 120 5.74 3.39 16.28
C LYS A 120 4.39 4.11 16.43
N TYR A 121 3.49 3.85 15.48
CA TYR A 121 2.14 4.43 15.40
C TYR A 121 1.06 3.38 15.65
N ASP A 122 -0.08 3.81 16.21
CA ASP A 122 -1.29 3.00 16.21
C ASP A 122 -2.00 3.03 14.84
N ARG A 123 -3.07 2.24 14.70
CA ARG A 123 -3.92 2.18 13.49
C ARG A 123 -4.45 3.54 13.00
N LYS A 124 -4.55 4.54 13.89
CA LYS A 124 -5.07 5.88 13.58
C LYS A 124 -3.95 6.88 13.28
N GLY A 125 -2.68 6.45 13.28
CA GLY A 125 -1.53 7.31 13.08
C GLY A 125 -1.12 8.10 14.33
N LYS A 126 -1.62 7.74 15.51
CA LYS A 126 -1.16 8.35 16.77
C LYS A 126 0.18 7.75 17.16
N LEU A 127 1.15 8.60 17.50
CA LEU A 127 2.43 8.16 18.03
C LEU A 127 2.23 7.47 19.38
N VAL A 128 2.63 6.21 19.48
CA VAL A 128 2.50 5.38 20.70
C VAL A 128 3.83 4.88 21.24
N ASN A 129 4.87 4.79 20.41
CA ASN A 129 6.23 4.43 20.83
C ASN A 129 7.25 5.40 20.21
N GLN A 130 7.67 6.41 20.97
CA GLN A 130 8.47 7.53 20.44
C GLN A 130 9.89 7.14 20.01
N ASP A 131 10.57 6.32 20.81
CA ASP A 131 11.98 5.95 20.62
C ASP A 131 12.16 4.65 19.83
N VAL A 132 11.09 4.18 19.18
CA VAL A 132 11.07 2.93 18.43
C VAL A 132 11.07 3.20 16.94
N SER A 133 11.77 2.34 16.20
CA SER A 133 11.85 2.38 14.74
C SER A 133 11.94 0.95 14.19
N ARG A 134 10.96 0.58 13.37
CA ARG A 134 10.99 -0.67 12.61
C ARG A 134 11.77 -0.51 11.32
N VAL A 135 11.79 0.69 10.72
CA VAL A 135 12.47 0.94 9.45
C VAL A 135 13.99 0.97 9.65
N ARG A 136 14.69 0.05 9.01
CA ARG A 136 16.15 -0.11 9.02
C ARG A 136 16.69 -0.07 7.58
N ASP A 137 17.98 0.21 7.45
CA ASP A 137 18.71 0.18 6.18
C ASP A 137 18.00 0.93 5.03
N LEU A 138 17.35 2.06 5.35
CA LEU A 138 16.62 2.87 4.37
C LEU A 138 17.61 3.56 3.44
N ALA A 139 17.55 3.20 2.15
CA ALA A 139 18.47 3.65 1.13
C ALA A 139 17.77 4.05 -0.17
N TYR A 140 18.37 5.01 -0.85
CA TYR A 140 18.01 5.46 -2.19
C TYR A 140 19.23 5.28 -3.10
N GLN A 141 19.05 4.61 -4.25
CA GLN A 141 20.14 4.30 -5.18
C GLN A 141 21.35 3.62 -4.49
N GLY A 142 21.07 2.71 -3.54
CA GLY A 142 22.09 1.96 -2.80
C GLY A 142 22.82 2.74 -1.70
N GLN A 143 22.53 4.04 -1.54
CA GLN A 143 23.12 4.87 -0.48
C GLN A 143 22.11 5.13 0.64
N PRO A 144 22.54 5.19 1.92
CA PRO A 144 21.67 5.61 3.01
C PRO A 144 20.96 6.92 2.68
N ILE A 145 19.66 6.97 2.94
CA ILE A 145 18.87 8.16 2.61
C ILE A 145 19.36 9.37 3.42
N ASP A 146 19.52 10.52 2.76
CA ASP A 146 19.64 11.79 3.47
C ASP A 146 18.25 12.22 3.95
N LEU A 147 18.08 12.36 5.26
CA LEU A 147 16.81 12.72 5.88
C LEU A 147 16.32 14.13 5.50
N ASN A 148 17.22 15.00 5.03
CA ASN A 148 16.90 16.34 4.56
C ASN A 148 16.70 16.41 3.04
N GLN A 149 17.08 15.37 2.30
CA GLN A 149 16.89 15.32 0.85
C GLN A 149 15.40 15.34 0.53
N THR A 150 15.05 16.15 -0.47
CA THR A 150 13.68 16.28 -0.97
C THR A 150 13.42 15.27 -2.08
N PHE A 151 12.25 14.64 -2.01
CA PHE A 151 11.74 13.67 -2.96
C PHE A 151 10.35 14.10 -3.42
N LEU A 152 10.00 13.68 -4.63
CA LEU A 152 8.63 13.63 -5.09
C LEU A 152 8.10 12.21 -4.91
N VAL A 153 6.97 12.05 -4.23
CA VAL A 153 6.29 10.75 -4.13
C VAL A 153 4.98 10.85 -4.88
N VAL A 154 4.82 10.04 -5.93
CA VAL A 154 3.53 9.88 -6.61
C VAL A 154 2.69 8.84 -5.87
N THR A 155 1.46 9.20 -5.57
CA THR A 155 0.48 8.38 -4.84
C THR A 155 -0.94 8.80 -5.25
N ASN A 156 -1.92 8.67 -4.35
CA ASN A 156 -3.31 9.02 -4.57
C ASN A 156 -3.79 10.19 -3.69
N ASN A 157 -4.93 10.78 -4.07
CA ASN A 157 -5.55 11.88 -3.35
C ASN A 157 -5.97 11.51 -1.91
N TYR A 158 -6.39 10.27 -1.65
CA TYR A 158 -6.72 9.82 -0.30
C TYR A 158 -5.53 9.99 0.66
N ARG A 159 -4.33 9.60 0.22
CA ARG A 159 -3.11 9.75 1.01
C ARG A 159 -2.71 11.22 1.15
N ALA A 160 -2.81 11.99 0.06
CA ALA A 160 -2.47 13.41 0.06
C ALA A 160 -3.33 14.23 1.03
N THR A 161 -4.64 13.99 1.07
CA THR A 161 -5.58 14.78 1.88
C THR A 161 -5.78 14.24 3.30
N GLY A 162 -5.29 13.03 3.60
CA GLY A 162 -5.39 12.41 4.91
C GLY A 162 -4.35 12.89 5.94
N ASN A 163 -4.46 12.32 7.14
CA ASN A 163 -3.57 12.59 8.29
C ASN A 163 -2.47 11.53 8.46
N PHE A 164 -2.04 10.88 7.39
CA PHE A 164 -1.06 9.79 7.45
C PHE A 164 0.32 10.33 7.91
N PRO A 165 0.95 9.77 8.95
CA PRO A 165 2.29 10.17 9.38
C PRO A 165 3.31 10.17 8.23
N GLY A 166 4.18 11.17 8.20
CA GLY A 166 5.10 11.38 7.08
C GLY A 166 4.48 12.08 5.85
N VAL A 167 3.15 12.04 5.67
CA VAL A 167 2.47 12.67 4.53
C VAL A 167 1.75 13.96 4.90
N LYS A 168 1.12 13.99 6.08
CA LYS A 168 0.24 15.09 6.47
C LYS A 168 0.94 16.47 6.42
N ASP A 169 2.24 16.49 6.74
CA ASP A 169 3.08 17.69 6.79
C ASP A 169 3.97 17.86 5.53
N ALA A 170 3.65 17.18 4.41
CA ALA A 170 4.37 17.34 3.14
C ALA A 170 4.43 18.82 2.72
N ALA A 171 5.59 19.27 2.23
CA ALA A 171 5.81 20.67 1.86
C ALA A 171 4.91 21.12 0.71
N GLU A 172 4.58 20.20 -0.19
CA GLU A 172 3.64 20.43 -1.27
C GLU A 172 2.78 19.19 -1.52
N LYS A 173 1.51 19.41 -1.85
CA LYS A 173 0.55 18.38 -2.21
C LYS A 173 -0.20 18.81 -3.46
N ARG A 174 0.07 18.16 -4.58
CA ARG A 174 -0.50 18.51 -5.89
C ARG A 174 -1.41 17.38 -6.37
N LEU A 175 -2.70 17.67 -6.55
CA LEU A 175 -3.60 16.75 -7.24
C LEU A 175 -3.38 16.87 -8.75
N LEU A 176 -3.15 15.74 -9.41
CA LEU A 176 -2.87 15.69 -10.85
C LEU A 176 -4.15 15.42 -11.67
N ASN A 177 -5.31 15.25 -10.99
CA ASN A 177 -6.66 15.12 -11.54
C ASN A 177 -6.88 14.00 -12.57
N LEU A 178 -5.91 13.10 -12.75
CA LEU A 178 -6.06 11.86 -13.52
C LEU A 178 -6.31 10.69 -12.57
N GLU A 179 -7.36 9.92 -12.80
CA GLU A 179 -7.62 8.68 -12.05
C GLU A 179 -6.39 7.75 -12.07
N ASN A 180 -6.06 7.13 -10.94
CA ASN A 180 -4.96 6.17 -10.85
C ASN A 180 -5.14 5.02 -11.86
N ARG A 181 -6.38 4.53 -12.01
CA ARG A 181 -6.72 3.53 -13.02
C ARG A 181 -6.39 4.01 -14.43
N GLN A 182 -6.76 5.25 -14.78
CA GLN A 182 -6.47 5.78 -16.11
C GLN A 182 -4.96 5.92 -16.33
N ALA A 183 -4.21 6.38 -15.33
CA ALA A 183 -2.75 6.45 -15.41
C ALA A 183 -2.10 5.06 -15.65
N ILE A 184 -2.65 4.01 -15.03
CA ILE A 184 -2.21 2.62 -15.26
C ILE A 184 -2.58 2.17 -16.67
N ILE A 185 -3.82 2.43 -17.13
CA ILE A 185 -4.26 2.09 -18.50
C ILE A 185 -3.36 2.77 -19.53
N ASP A 186 -3.11 4.07 -19.38
CA ASP A 186 -2.29 4.84 -20.32
C ASP A 186 -0.85 4.30 -20.40
N TYR A 187 -0.29 3.87 -19.26
CA TYR A 187 1.00 3.20 -19.21
C TYR A 187 0.98 1.85 -19.94
N ILE A 188 -0.01 1.00 -19.68
CA ILE A 188 -0.13 -0.32 -20.34
C ILE A 188 -0.30 -0.15 -21.85
N VAL A 189 -1.11 0.82 -22.28
CA VAL A 189 -1.31 1.14 -23.70
C VAL A 189 -0.02 1.65 -24.33
N SER A 190 0.78 2.46 -23.63
CA SER A 190 2.05 2.96 -24.16
C SER A 190 3.10 1.87 -24.28
N GLU A 191 3.24 1.01 -23.26
CA GLU A 191 4.24 -0.06 -23.24
C GLU A 191 3.82 -1.27 -24.09
N LYS A 192 2.52 -1.48 -24.30
CA LYS A 192 1.86 -2.60 -25.00
C LYS A 192 2.04 -3.96 -24.32
N THR A 193 3.26 -4.28 -23.91
CA THR A 193 3.63 -5.50 -23.21
C THR A 193 4.28 -5.11 -21.89
N ILE A 194 3.73 -5.61 -20.79
CA ILE A 194 4.27 -5.42 -19.45
C ILE A 194 4.65 -6.78 -18.87
N ASN A 195 5.72 -6.80 -18.08
CA ASN A 195 6.13 -7.97 -17.32
C ASN A 195 6.59 -7.52 -15.92
N PRO A 196 5.65 -7.09 -15.05
CA PRO A 196 6.00 -6.62 -13.72
C PRO A 196 6.56 -7.78 -12.89
N SER A 197 7.64 -7.50 -12.16
CA SER A 197 8.22 -8.43 -11.18
C SER A 197 8.51 -7.67 -9.89
N ALA A 198 8.38 -8.35 -8.75
CA ALA A 198 8.89 -7.80 -7.50
C ALA A 198 10.40 -7.65 -7.60
N ASP A 199 10.91 -6.44 -7.41
CA ASP A 199 12.35 -6.13 -7.34
C ASP A 199 12.96 -6.48 -5.97
N GLY A 200 12.10 -6.83 -5.00
CA GLY A 200 12.47 -7.13 -3.63
C GLY A 200 13.08 -5.91 -2.94
N ASN A 201 12.61 -4.71 -3.25
CA ASN A 201 13.10 -3.48 -2.66
C ASN A 201 13.04 -3.49 -1.12
N TRP A 202 12.16 -4.26 -0.50
CA TRP A 202 12.14 -4.41 0.96
C TRP A 202 12.17 -5.86 1.46
N SER A 203 12.58 -6.03 2.72
CA SER A 203 12.55 -7.32 3.43
C SER A 203 12.36 -7.16 4.94
N PHE A 204 12.28 -8.26 5.68
CA PHE A 204 12.45 -8.23 7.13
C PHE A 204 13.93 -8.37 7.51
N LEU A 205 14.31 -7.88 8.69
CA LEU A 205 15.61 -8.24 9.26
C LEU A 205 15.67 -9.76 9.57
N PRO A 206 16.84 -10.40 9.42
CA PRO A 206 17.00 -11.83 9.69
C PRO A 206 16.99 -12.19 11.18
N ASN A 207 16.88 -11.20 12.08
CA ASN A 207 16.84 -11.41 13.54
C ASN A 207 15.60 -12.19 14.03
N ILE A 208 14.66 -12.50 13.15
CA ILE A 208 13.49 -13.35 13.40
C ILE A 208 13.53 -14.69 12.65
N ALA A 209 14.66 -15.06 12.03
CA ALA A 209 14.78 -16.28 11.22
C ALA A 209 14.49 -17.59 11.98
N ASN A 210 14.65 -17.59 13.31
CA ASN A 210 14.38 -18.75 14.16
C ASN A 210 12.92 -18.86 14.64
N ALA A 211 12.08 -17.86 14.37
CA ALA A 211 10.68 -17.84 14.80
C ALA A 211 9.80 -18.66 13.84
N ASP A 212 8.75 -19.30 14.37
CA ASP A 212 7.70 -19.89 13.53
C ASP A 212 6.70 -18.82 13.11
N ILE A 213 6.97 -18.15 11.99
CA ILE A 213 6.16 -17.04 11.48
C ILE A 213 5.12 -17.58 10.50
N ARG A 214 3.84 -17.35 10.80
CA ARG A 214 2.71 -17.82 9.99
C ARG A 214 1.82 -16.69 9.53
N PHE A 215 1.05 -16.93 8.48
CA PHE A 215 -0.01 -16.02 8.04
C PHE A 215 -1.06 -16.78 7.24
N ALA A 216 -2.30 -16.32 7.33
CA ALA A 216 -3.38 -16.79 6.47
C ALA A 216 -3.37 -16.08 5.11
N SER A 217 -3.62 -16.82 4.04
CA SER A 217 -3.89 -16.28 2.71
C SER A 217 -4.90 -17.18 1.97
N SER A 218 -5.34 -16.79 0.77
CA SER A 218 -6.17 -17.65 -0.08
C SER A 218 -5.52 -19.02 -0.27
N ASP A 219 -6.30 -20.10 -0.22
CA ASP A 219 -5.81 -21.45 -0.57
C ASP A 219 -5.29 -21.52 -2.02
N ASN A 220 -5.85 -20.69 -2.91
CA ASN A 220 -5.37 -20.54 -4.28
C ASN A 220 -3.93 -20.03 -4.38
N ALA A 221 -3.41 -19.35 -3.34
CA ALA A 221 -2.03 -18.87 -3.34
C ALA A 221 -1.00 -20.01 -3.39
N HIS A 222 -1.39 -21.24 -3.05
CA HIS A 222 -0.53 -22.42 -3.17
C HIS A 222 -0.05 -22.63 -4.62
N ALA A 223 -0.89 -22.33 -5.62
CA ALA A 223 -0.52 -22.44 -7.04
C ALA A 223 0.60 -21.45 -7.44
N HIS A 224 0.80 -20.38 -6.65
CA HIS A 224 1.77 -19.32 -6.91
C HIS A 224 3.07 -19.47 -6.11
N LEU A 225 3.22 -20.55 -5.33
CA LEU A 225 4.46 -20.83 -4.57
C LEU A 225 5.58 -21.43 -5.43
N ALA A 226 5.31 -21.80 -6.68
CA ALA A 226 6.33 -22.32 -7.58
C ALA A 226 7.49 -21.30 -7.71
N ASN A 227 8.71 -21.74 -7.44
CA ASN A 227 9.92 -20.90 -7.41
C ASN A 227 10.00 -19.88 -6.26
N GLN A 228 9.15 -19.99 -5.24
CA GLN A 228 9.25 -19.20 -4.00
C GLN A 228 9.82 -20.08 -2.88
N ASP A 229 10.98 -19.72 -2.36
CA ASP A 229 11.66 -20.47 -1.30
C ASP A 229 11.53 -19.82 0.08
N ALA A 230 10.87 -18.66 0.14
CA ALA A 230 10.60 -17.88 1.34
C ALA A 230 9.23 -18.18 1.96
N ILE A 231 8.31 -18.83 1.24
CA ILE A 231 6.96 -19.14 1.73
C ILE A 231 6.68 -20.62 1.51
N SER A 232 6.12 -21.29 2.52
CA SER A 232 5.71 -22.69 2.43
C SER A 232 4.28 -22.87 2.91
N TYR A 233 3.54 -23.79 2.27
CA TYR A 233 2.21 -24.17 2.68
C TYR A 233 2.26 -25.00 3.98
N VAL A 234 1.44 -24.68 4.96
CA VAL A 234 1.34 -25.42 6.23
C VAL A 234 0.13 -26.34 6.24
N GLY A 235 -1.03 -25.83 5.82
CA GLY A 235 -2.29 -26.57 5.86
C GLY A 235 -3.51 -25.67 5.69
N PRO A 236 -4.73 -26.23 5.67
CA PRO A 236 -5.95 -25.44 5.62
C PRO A 236 -6.10 -24.57 6.87
N SER A 237 -6.69 -23.38 6.70
CA SER A 237 -7.08 -22.52 7.81
C SER A 237 -8.44 -22.96 8.40
N THR A 238 -8.79 -22.45 9.58
CA THR A 238 -10.15 -22.59 10.13
C THR A 238 -11.16 -21.74 9.38
N GLN A 239 -10.71 -20.76 8.61
CA GLN A 239 -11.56 -19.91 7.80
C GLN A 239 -11.71 -20.49 6.38
N ALA A 240 -12.96 -20.65 5.94
CA ALA A 240 -13.27 -21.23 4.64
C ALA A 240 -12.56 -20.47 3.50
N GLY A 241 -11.91 -21.21 2.61
CA GLY A 241 -11.16 -20.68 1.46
C GLY A 241 -9.75 -20.16 1.79
N PHE A 242 -9.37 -20.06 3.06
CA PHE A 242 -8.02 -19.69 3.47
C PHE A 242 -7.17 -20.91 3.79
N ALA A 243 -5.87 -20.75 3.60
CA ALA A 243 -4.84 -21.65 4.06
C ALA A 243 -3.81 -20.91 4.93
N GLU A 244 -3.15 -21.67 5.78
CA GLU A 244 -2.05 -21.19 6.59
C GLU A 244 -0.73 -21.41 5.85
N TYR A 245 0.09 -20.36 5.82
CA TYR A 245 1.41 -20.35 5.20
C TYR A 245 2.46 -19.99 6.24
N ARG A 246 3.69 -20.46 6.03
CA ARG A 246 4.86 -20.15 6.86
C ARG A 246 5.84 -19.30 6.06
N LEU A 247 6.31 -18.22 6.68
CA LEU A 247 7.38 -17.38 6.15
C LEU A 247 8.73 -17.87 6.67
N ILE A 248 9.68 -18.08 5.76
CA ILE A 248 11.08 -18.37 6.02
C ILE A 248 11.87 -17.08 5.77
N VAL A 249 12.28 -16.42 6.85
CA VAL A 249 13.06 -15.19 6.75
C VAL A 249 14.51 -15.54 6.48
N LYS A 250 15.03 -15.08 5.34
CA LYS A 250 16.42 -15.28 4.93
C LYS A 250 17.15 -13.95 4.91
N GLU A 251 18.44 -13.99 5.17
CA GLU A 251 19.30 -12.85 4.87
C GLU A 251 19.42 -12.74 3.35
N LYS A 252 19.08 -11.57 2.80
CA LYS A 252 19.40 -11.28 1.40
C LYS A 252 20.93 -11.22 1.30
N ALA A 253 21.52 -12.09 0.48
CA ALA A 253 22.90 -11.91 0.06
C ALA A 253 23.00 -10.53 -0.58
N ASN A 254 23.89 -9.67 -0.08
CA ASN A 254 24.15 -8.36 -0.68
C ASN A 254 24.67 -8.60 -2.11
N GLN A 255 23.77 -8.48 -3.08
CA GLN A 255 24.13 -8.33 -4.49
C GLN A 255 24.74 -6.94 -4.63
N VAL A 256 26.05 -6.84 -4.40
CA VAL A 256 26.83 -5.73 -4.93
C VAL A 256 26.91 -5.97 -6.43
N GLU A 257 25.87 -5.55 -7.17
CA GLU A 257 25.98 -5.40 -8.61
C GLU A 257 26.96 -4.25 -8.87
N ASP A 258 28.22 -4.63 -9.06
CA ASP A 258 29.28 -3.77 -9.53
C ASP A 258 28.89 -3.27 -10.94
N THR A 259 28.22 -2.12 -10.98
CA THR A 259 27.65 -1.54 -12.21
C THR A 259 28.73 -0.98 -13.14
N ALA A 260 30.01 -1.19 -12.84
CA ALA A 260 31.15 -0.65 -13.56
C ALA A 260 31.45 -1.35 -14.91
N ASN A 261 30.80 -2.48 -15.25
CA ASN A 261 31.18 -3.26 -16.45
C ASN A 261 30.13 -3.37 -17.56
N LYS A 262 29.09 -2.52 -17.59
CA LYS A 262 28.15 -2.46 -18.74
C LYS A 262 28.31 -1.26 -19.67
N GLU A 263 29.28 -0.38 -19.41
CA GLU A 263 29.56 0.78 -20.27
C GLU A 263 30.84 0.66 -21.10
N SER A 264 31.65 -0.38 -20.88
CA SER A 264 32.93 -0.61 -21.58
C SER A 264 32.83 -1.43 -22.88
N GLU A 265 31.69 -2.05 -23.21
CA GLU A 265 31.51 -2.77 -24.49
C GLU A 265 30.94 -1.93 -25.64
N LYS A 266 30.65 -0.64 -25.44
CA LYS A 266 30.15 0.25 -26.51
C LYS A 266 31.15 1.27 -27.03
N LEU A 267 32.36 1.32 -26.48
CA LEU A 267 33.43 2.25 -26.87
C LEU A 267 34.79 1.54 -26.93
N SER A 268 34.88 0.50 -27.77
CA SER A 268 36.15 -0.10 -28.16
C SER A 268 36.03 -0.74 -29.54
N LYS A 269 35.90 0.11 -30.56
CA LYS A 269 36.24 -0.22 -31.95
C LYS A 269 36.52 1.06 -32.70
N GLY A 270 37.75 1.55 -32.54
CA GLY A 270 38.25 2.69 -33.30
C GLY A 270 39.56 3.23 -32.77
N ALA A 271 40.67 2.58 -33.13
CA ALA A 271 41.91 3.25 -33.58
C ALA A 271 43.06 2.24 -33.70
N GLU A 272 43.56 2.04 -34.92
CA GLU A 272 44.99 1.96 -35.29
C GLU A 272 45.05 1.93 -36.83
N THR A 273 45.24 3.09 -37.47
CA THR A 273 46.46 3.62 -38.13
C THR A 273 46.89 2.97 -39.46
N VAL A 274 46.60 3.71 -40.54
CA VAL A 274 47.46 4.13 -41.67
C VAL A 274 48.28 3.05 -42.41
N ASP A 275 47.96 2.79 -43.69
CA ASP A 275 48.90 3.08 -44.77
C ASP A 275 48.28 3.24 -46.18
N GLN A 276 48.77 4.29 -46.84
CA GLN A 276 48.90 4.66 -48.25
C GLN A 276 47.99 4.15 -49.40
N THR A 277 47.66 5.16 -50.21
CA THR A 277 47.69 5.25 -51.69
C THR A 277 46.41 5.14 -52.53
N LYS A 278 46.28 6.19 -53.37
CA LYS A 278 45.69 6.28 -54.71
C LYS A 278 44.19 6.59 -54.87
N ARG A 279 43.96 7.89 -55.12
CA ARG A 279 43.44 8.49 -56.38
C ARG A 279 42.05 8.05 -56.89
N VAL A 280 41.29 9.10 -57.25
CA VAL A 280 40.21 9.22 -58.27
C VAL A 280 38.79 9.44 -57.70
N THR A 281 38.33 10.69 -57.80
CA THR A 281 36.92 11.16 -57.91
C THR A 281 36.40 10.93 -59.35
N PRO A 282 35.11 11.17 -59.68
CA PRO A 282 33.84 10.86 -59.00
C PRO A 282 32.83 10.21 -59.99
N LYS A 283 31.65 9.74 -59.54
CA LYS A 283 30.45 9.75 -60.41
C LYS A 283 29.13 9.66 -59.66
N VAL A 284 28.33 10.70 -59.86
CA VAL A 284 26.89 10.80 -59.61
C VAL A 284 26.15 10.04 -60.72
N ILE A 285 25.09 9.30 -60.37
CA ILE A 285 23.97 8.98 -61.28
C ILE A 285 22.65 9.03 -60.47
N GLU A 286 21.77 9.95 -60.85
CA GLU A 286 20.34 10.00 -60.53
C GLU A 286 19.55 8.95 -61.32
N GLY A 287 18.38 8.53 -60.83
CA GLY A 287 17.33 8.00 -61.72
C GLY A 287 16.19 7.21 -61.06
N SER A 288 15.03 7.88 -60.92
CA SER A 288 13.62 7.41 -61.14
C SER A 288 13.09 6.16 -60.39
N SER A 289 12.10 6.30 -59.50
CA SER A 289 10.63 6.28 -59.74
C SER A 289 10.05 4.91 -60.10
N LEU A 290 9.16 4.36 -59.24
CA LEU A 290 7.76 4.05 -59.55
C LEU A 290 7.04 3.40 -58.35
N VAL A 291 5.72 3.57 -58.34
CA VAL A 291 4.77 3.47 -57.23
C VAL A 291 3.75 2.37 -57.56
N LYS A 292 3.38 1.46 -56.63
CA LYS A 292 2.02 1.20 -56.00
C LYS A 292 1.63 -0.31 -56.12
N PRO A 293 0.57 -0.86 -55.46
CA PRO A 293 0.34 -1.01 -54.01
C PRO A 293 -0.31 -2.36 -53.57
N ALA A 294 -0.65 -2.43 -52.27
CA ALA A 294 -1.84 -3.06 -51.67
C ALA A 294 -1.78 -4.53 -51.18
N THR A 295 -2.06 -4.71 -49.89
CA THR A 295 -3.21 -5.53 -49.48
C THR A 295 -3.83 -4.91 -48.22
N ALA A 296 -5.08 -4.49 -48.33
CA ALA A 296 -5.93 -4.05 -47.24
C ALA A 296 -6.73 -5.26 -46.74
N ILE A 297 -6.84 -5.42 -45.42
CA ILE A 297 -7.91 -6.20 -44.79
C ILE A 297 -8.82 -5.19 -44.10
N GLN A 298 -10.03 -5.06 -44.62
CA GLN A 298 -11.15 -4.38 -43.99
C GLN A 298 -11.56 -5.14 -42.72
N LEU A 299 -11.79 -4.40 -41.63
CA LEU A 299 -12.79 -4.77 -40.64
C LEU A 299 -13.78 -3.61 -40.52
N SER A 300 -14.94 -3.83 -41.11
CA SER A 300 -16.16 -3.07 -40.95
C SER A 300 -16.83 -3.44 -39.63
N ASN A 301 -17.06 -2.46 -38.76
CA ASN A 301 -18.40 -2.08 -38.28
C ASN A 301 -18.26 -1.11 -37.10
N SER A 302 -18.54 0.16 -37.39
CA SER A 302 -18.83 1.19 -36.41
C SER A 302 -20.14 0.86 -35.69
N GLN A 303 -20.09 0.66 -34.38
CA GLN A 303 -21.22 0.97 -33.51
C GLN A 303 -20.78 2.08 -32.56
N VAL A 304 -21.18 3.30 -32.88
CA VAL A 304 -21.14 4.45 -31.99
C VAL A 304 -22.27 4.23 -30.97
N ILE A 305 -21.93 3.93 -29.71
CA ILE A 305 -22.89 4.04 -28.61
C ILE A 305 -22.93 5.52 -28.23
N ILE A 306 -23.97 6.22 -28.69
CA ILE A 306 -24.34 7.54 -28.16
C ILE A 306 -25.11 7.29 -26.87
N LEU A 307 -24.52 7.63 -25.72
CA LEU A 307 -25.23 7.68 -24.45
C LEU A 307 -26.21 8.88 -24.48
N PRO A 308 -27.48 8.73 -24.04
CA PRO A 308 -28.38 9.88 -23.95
C PRO A 308 -27.85 10.89 -22.94
N GLN A 309 -27.73 12.15 -23.35
CA GLN A 309 -27.57 13.24 -22.39
C GLN A 309 -28.88 13.39 -21.60
N ALA A 310 -28.79 13.31 -20.28
CA ALA A 310 -29.89 13.68 -19.41
C ALA A 310 -30.20 15.17 -19.61
N GLN A 311 -31.36 15.46 -20.19
CA GLN A 311 -31.94 16.80 -20.17
C GLN A 311 -32.39 17.09 -18.73
N ILE A 312 -31.76 18.06 -18.07
CA ILE A 312 -32.30 18.62 -16.84
C ILE A 312 -33.33 19.67 -17.27
N GLN A 313 -34.59 19.32 -17.11
CA GLN A 313 -35.72 20.23 -17.27
C GLN A 313 -35.84 21.05 -15.98
N GLU A 314 -35.71 22.37 -16.11
CA GLU A 314 -35.96 23.31 -15.01
C GLU A 314 -37.41 23.18 -14.54
N THR A 315 -37.61 23.04 -13.24
CA THR A 315 -38.90 23.32 -12.61
C THR A 315 -38.64 24.02 -11.28
N GLN A 316 -38.97 25.31 -11.22
CA GLN A 316 -39.01 26.07 -9.98
C GLN A 316 -40.15 25.59 -9.09
N VAL A 317 -39.90 25.38 -7.79
CA VAL A 317 -40.80 25.80 -6.69
C VAL A 317 -40.01 26.09 -5.39
N SER A 318 -40.10 27.35 -4.96
CA SER A 318 -40.23 27.93 -3.61
C SER A 318 -39.46 27.41 -2.38
N SER A 319 -38.92 28.40 -1.66
CA SER A 319 -38.19 28.44 -0.39
C SER A 319 -38.87 27.84 0.85
N SER A 320 -38.05 27.31 1.78
CA SER A 320 -38.10 27.56 3.23
C SER A 320 -36.81 27.07 3.88
N ALA A 321 -36.14 27.93 4.64
CA ALA A 321 -34.91 27.64 5.36
C ALA A 321 -35.20 27.00 6.72
N GLU A 322 -34.49 25.93 7.09
CA GLU A 322 -34.30 25.58 8.49
C GLU A 322 -33.01 24.78 8.69
N THR A 323 -32.30 25.15 9.75
CA THR A 323 -30.93 24.80 10.13
C THR A 323 -30.79 23.42 10.76
N LEU A 324 -29.64 22.78 10.52
CA LEU A 324 -29.21 21.51 11.13
C LEU A 324 -28.94 21.65 12.63
N PRO A 325 -29.34 20.68 13.49
CA PRO A 325 -28.90 20.67 14.88
C PRO A 325 -27.54 20.00 15.05
N ASN A 326 -26.67 20.70 15.76
CA ASN A 326 -25.44 20.21 16.37
C ASN A 326 -25.79 19.72 17.79
N THR A 327 -25.42 18.49 18.16
CA THR A 327 -25.57 18.00 19.54
C THR A 327 -24.32 17.27 20.00
N GLY A 328 -23.36 18.05 20.49
CA GLY A 328 -22.53 17.63 21.60
C GLY A 328 -22.93 18.47 22.81
N SER A 329 -23.31 17.83 23.91
CA SER A 329 -23.27 18.44 25.23
C SER A 329 -23.28 17.35 26.31
N ASP A 330 -22.20 17.34 27.09
CA ASP A 330 -22.26 17.01 28.51
C ASP A 330 -23.01 18.15 29.20
N GLU A 331 -24.10 17.84 29.91
CA GLU A 331 -24.87 18.81 30.69
C GLU A 331 -24.64 18.62 32.19
N SER A 332 -24.16 19.70 32.81
CA SER A 332 -24.20 19.97 34.23
C SER A 332 -25.57 20.53 34.64
N VAL A 333 -26.19 19.84 35.59
CA VAL A 333 -27.09 20.29 36.67
C VAL A 333 -27.33 21.82 36.79
N SER A 334 -28.60 22.28 36.78
CA SER A 334 -29.32 22.76 37.99
C SER A 334 -30.62 23.55 37.69
N GLU A 335 -31.61 23.35 38.58
CA GLU A 335 -32.71 24.26 39.02
C GLU A 335 -34.01 24.42 38.18
N THR A 336 -35.09 23.70 38.58
CA THR A 336 -36.32 24.11 39.35
C THR A 336 -37.40 24.87 38.55
N LEU A 337 -38.71 24.57 38.63
CA LEU A 337 -39.57 24.57 39.82
C LEU A 337 -41.01 23.99 39.53
N ALA A 338 -41.67 23.53 40.62
CA ALA A 338 -43.12 23.35 40.88
C ALA A 338 -43.78 22.03 40.42
N GLY A 339 -44.55 21.28 41.24
CA GLY A 339 -45.05 21.50 42.61
C GLY A 339 -45.91 20.31 43.14
N LEU A 340 -46.37 20.46 44.40
CA LEU A 340 -47.38 19.68 45.16
C LEU A 340 -46.99 18.24 45.59
N VAL A 341 -46.64 17.93 46.85
CA VAL A 341 -47.38 17.91 48.15
C VAL A 341 -47.87 16.50 48.53
N LEU A 342 -47.57 16.12 49.79
CA LEU A 342 -48.33 15.32 50.79
C LEU A 342 -47.67 14.04 51.41
N VAL A 343 -47.58 14.08 52.75
CA VAL A 343 -47.60 13.01 53.80
C VAL A 343 -46.28 12.40 54.31
N THR A 344 -45.82 12.94 55.46
CA THR A 344 -45.37 12.32 56.75
C THR A 344 -44.89 10.85 56.75
N LEU A 345 -43.80 10.42 57.40
CA LEU A 345 -43.40 10.58 58.82
C LEU A 345 -41.99 9.96 59.06
N ALA A 346 -41.27 10.50 60.07
CA ALA A 346 -40.15 10.00 60.90
C ALA A 346 -39.48 8.62 60.60
N GLY A 347 -38.19 8.38 60.81
CA GLY A 347 -37.11 9.13 61.47
C GLY A 347 -35.88 8.23 61.70
N PHE A 348 -34.70 8.86 61.63
CA PHE A 348 -33.49 8.68 62.47
C PHE A 348 -32.82 7.32 62.80
N PHE A 349 -31.47 7.39 62.73
CA PHE A 349 -30.39 6.54 63.26
C PHE A 349 -30.08 5.23 62.50
N GLY A 350 -28.83 4.85 62.23
CA GLY A 350 -27.55 5.39 62.68
C GLY A 350 -26.37 4.67 62.03
N ILE A 351 -25.23 5.33 62.10
CA ILE A 351 -23.90 4.91 61.62
C ILE A 351 -23.38 3.72 62.46
N LYS A 352 -22.79 2.71 61.82
CA LYS A 352 -21.62 1.97 62.37
C LYS A 352 -20.81 1.26 61.27
N LYS A 353 -19.57 1.71 61.09
CA LYS A 353 -18.47 0.99 60.41
C LYS A 353 -17.88 -0.07 61.36
N TYR A 354 -17.53 -1.26 60.87
CA TYR A 354 -16.38 -2.12 61.27
C TYR A 354 -16.34 -3.28 60.24
N LYS A 355 -15.33 -3.49 59.38
CA LYS A 355 -13.90 -3.85 59.46
C LYS A 355 -13.68 -5.33 59.04
N LYS A 356 -12.72 -5.50 58.13
CA LYS A 356 -12.23 -6.71 57.43
C LYS A 356 -12.09 -7.98 58.27
N ILE A 357 -12.37 -9.13 57.66
CA ILE A 357 -11.61 -10.38 57.84
C ILE A 357 -11.32 -11.00 56.47
N LYS A 358 -10.08 -11.48 56.32
CA LYS A 358 -9.45 -12.12 55.16
C LYS A 358 -9.40 -13.62 55.47
N GLN A 359 -9.75 -14.50 54.53
CA GLN A 359 -9.28 -15.88 54.53
C GLN A 359 -9.19 -16.45 53.11
N GLU A 360 -8.33 -17.45 52.98
CA GLU A 360 -7.47 -17.76 51.85
C GLU A 360 -7.73 -19.21 51.38
N LYS A 361 -7.29 -19.52 50.16
CA LYS A 361 -6.99 -20.85 49.54
C LYS A 361 -8.08 -21.61 48.74
N LYS A 362 -7.99 -21.47 47.40
CA LYS A 362 -7.50 -22.43 46.36
C LYS A 362 -8.15 -23.85 46.24
N PRO A 363 -7.95 -24.56 45.10
CA PRO A 363 -8.70 -24.53 43.83
C PRO A 363 -9.37 -25.90 43.51
N MET A 364 -10.21 -26.01 42.48
CA MET A 364 -10.38 -27.29 41.75
C MET A 364 -10.87 -27.13 40.31
N SER A 365 -10.33 -28.03 39.51
CA SER A 365 -10.46 -28.36 38.10
C SER A 365 -11.84 -28.86 37.64
N GLY A 366 -12.10 -28.73 36.34
CA GLY A 366 -13.09 -29.49 35.56
C GLY A 366 -13.26 -28.82 34.20
N LEU A 367 -12.53 -29.19 33.15
CA LEU A 367 -12.84 -30.30 32.23
C LEU A 367 -14.35 -30.49 32.02
N PHE A 368 -14.88 -29.98 30.90
CA PHE A 368 -15.95 -30.67 30.16
C PHE A 368 -15.77 -30.43 28.67
N CYS A 369 -15.40 -31.52 28.00
CA CYS A 369 -15.55 -31.75 26.59
C CYS A 369 -17.03 -32.10 26.33
N SER A 370 -17.67 -31.52 25.33
CA SER A 370 -18.81 -32.15 24.66
C SER A 370 -18.96 -31.55 23.26
N SER A 371 -18.48 -32.31 22.30
CA SER A 371 -18.96 -32.30 20.92
C SER A 371 -20.38 -32.86 20.91
N PHE A 372 -21.30 -32.27 20.15
CA PHE A 372 -22.16 -32.98 19.21
C PHE A 372 -22.91 -31.99 18.31
N THR A 373 -22.79 -32.25 17.02
CA THR A 373 -23.47 -31.65 15.87
C THR A 373 -24.94 -32.09 15.83
N VAL A 374 -25.84 -31.23 15.34
CA VAL A 374 -26.84 -31.44 14.25
C VAL A 374 -27.79 -30.23 14.28
N GLY A 375 -27.94 -29.57 13.12
CA GLY A 375 -28.82 -28.43 12.88
C GLY A 375 -28.28 -27.54 11.79
#